data_AF-A0A1W9HTC7-F1
#
_entry.id   AF-A0A1W9HTC7-F1
#
_cell.length_a   1.000
_cell.length_b   1.000
_cell.length_c   1.000
_cell.angle_alpha   90.00
_cell.angle_beta   90.00
_cell.angle_gamma   90.00
#
_symmetry.space_group_name_H-M   'P 1'
#
loop_
_entity.id
_entity.type
_entity.pdbx_description
1 polymer ?
#
loop_
_entity_poly.entity_id
_entity_poly.type
_entity_poly.pdbx_seq_one_letter_code
_entity_poly.pdbx_strand_id
1 'polypeptide(L)'
;MKKEYNLKKLKKRPGSVKVDKDAAKVPISIRLDGSELADLRTEAERLGLPYQTLIGSILHRYVAGELVDRNSPDLKKLLKDVS
;
A
#
# COMPACT_ATOMS: atom_id res chain seq x y z
N MET A 1 -11.49 6.11 47.28
CA MET A 1 -12.13 7.29 46.64
C MET A 1 -11.78 7.29 45.16
N LYS A 2 -12.74 6.97 44.28
CA LYS A 2 -12.53 7.11 42.83
C LYS A 2 -12.56 8.61 42.53
N LYS A 3 -11.40 9.20 42.24
CA LYS A 3 -11.35 10.58 41.72
C LYS A 3 -11.96 10.51 40.31
N GLU A 4 -13.21 10.93 40.17
CA GLU A 4 -13.85 11.04 38.87
C GLU A 4 -13.02 11.97 37.99
N TYR A 5 -12.45 11.39 36.95
CA TYR A 5 -11.69 12.14 35.95
C TYR A 5 -12.69 12.95 35.13
N ASN A 6 -12.72 14.27 35.31
CA ASN A 6 -13.62 15.14 34.56
C ASN A 6 -13.04 15.38 33.15
N LEU A 7 -13.36 14.47 32.23
CA LEU A 7 -12.92 14.46 30.83
C LEU A 7 -13.25 15.76 30.09
N LYS A 8 -14.30 16.49 30.51
CA LYS A 8 -14.71 17.77 29.90
C LYS A 8 -13.74 18.93 30.22
N LYS A 9 -12.91 18.80 31.26
CA LYS A 9 -11.90 19.82 31.62
C LYS A 9 -10.54 19.60 30.95
N LEU A 10 -10.38 18.52 30.18
CA LEU A 10 -9.19 18.33 29.35
C LEU A 10 -9.22 19.35 28.22
N LYS A 11 -8.37 20.38 28.30
CA LYS A 11 -8.16 21.34 27.21
C LYS A 11 -7.76 20.55 25.96
N LYS A 12 -8.59 20.58 24.91
CA LYS A 12 -8.20 20.07 23.59
C LYS A 12 -6.91 20.77 23.20
N ARG A 13 -5.89 20.02 22.79
CA ARG A 13 -4.58 20.57 22.44
C ARG A 13 -4.79 21.65 21.36
N PRO A 14 -4.40 22.92 21.59
CA PRO A 14 -4.52 23.93 20.57
C PRO A 14 -3.53 23.61 19.44
N GLY A 15 -4.05 23.44 18.24
CA GLY A 15 -3.29 23.09 17.04
C GLY A 15 -3.89 21.91 16.29
N SER A 16 -3.81 21.94 14.96
CA SER A 16 -4.09 20.76 14.14
C SER A 16 -3.13 19.64 14.53
N VAL A 17 -3.62 18.39 14.52
CA VAL A 17 -2.74 17.23 14.68
C VAL A 17 -1.71 17.32 13.55
N LYS A 18 -0.43 17.53 13.91
CA LYS A 18 0.69 17.46 12.97
C LYS A 18 0.88 15.98 12.63
N VAL A 19 0.04 15.47 11.75
CA VAL A 19 0.29 14.17 11.10
C VAL A 19 1.26 14.46 9.97
N ASP A 20 2.35 13.70 9.90
CA ASP A 20 3.24 13.77 8.74
C ASP A 20 2.42 13.49 7.49
N LYS A 21 2.43 14.44 6.54
CA LYS A 21 1.60 14.33 5.33
C LYS A 21 1.92 13.06 4.53
N ASP A 22 3.18 12.62 4.60
CA ASP A 22 3.69 11.44 3.92
C ASP A 22 3.27 10.12 4.59
N ALA A 23 2.83 10.17 5.87
CA ALA A 23 2.31 9.00 6.57
C ALA A 23 0.80 8.79 6.34
N ALA A 24 0.11 9.77 5.76
CA ALA A 24 -1.32 9.69 5.49
C ALA A 24 -1.60 8.88 4.22
N LYS A 25 -2.52 7.90 4.30
CA LYS A 25 -3.01 7.17 3.12
C LYS A 25 -3.85 8.11 2.26
N VAL A 26 -3.50 8.22 0.97
CA VAL A 26 -4.27 9.00 -0.01
C VAL A 26 -5.08 8.04 -0.89
N PRO A 27 -6.41 8.18 -0.97
CA PRO A 27 -7.22 7.35 -1.87
C PRO A 27 -6.97 7.76 -3.33
N ILE A 28 -6.85 6.77 -4.21
CA ILE A 28 -6.64 6.96 -5.65
C ILE A 28 -7.73 6.20 -6.43
N SER A 29 -8.20 6.77 -7.54
CA SER A 29 -9.10 6.11 -8.48
C SER A 29 -8.33 5.72 -9.74
N ILE A 30 -8.41 4.45 -10.12
CA ILE A 30 -7.75 3.89 -11.30
C ILE A 30 -8.81 3.16 -12.12
N ARG A 31 -8.75 3.27 -13.45
CA ARG A 31 -9.55 2.45 -14.36
C ARG A 31 -8.74 1.23 -14.74
N LEU A 32 -9.33 0.05 -14.58
CA LEU A 32 -8.75 -1.24 -14.94
C LEU A 32 -9.77 -2.00 -15.78
N ASP A 33 -9.27 -2.90 -16.61
CA ASP A 33 -10.14 -3.81 -17.33
C ASP A 33 -10.79 -4.80 -16.34
N GLY A 34 -12.03 -5.20 -16.64
CA GLY A 34 -12.78 -6.10 -15.76
C GLY A 34 -12.10 -7.46 -15.56
N SER A 35 -11.42 -7.95 -16.60
CA SER A 35 -10.63 -9.19 -16.54
C SER A 35 -9.44 -9.07 -15.59
N GLU A 36 -8.66 -7.98 -15.69
CA GLU A 36 -7.51 -7.75 -14.81
C GLU A 36 -7.93 -7.63 -13.35
N LEU A 37 -9.06 -6.94 -13.09
CA LEU A 37 -9.61 -6.83 -11.74
C LEU A 37 -10.03 -8.20 -11.18
N ALA A 38 -10.58 -9.09 -12.02
CA ALA A 38 -10.96 -10.44 -11.62
C ALA A 38 -9.73 -11.30 -11.26
N ASP A 39 -8.67 -11.20 -12.06
CA ASP A 39 -7.41 -11.92 -11.80
C ASP A 39 -6.76 -11.45 -10.51
N LEU A 40 -6.68 -10.12 -10.31
CA LEU A 40 -6.16 -9.53 -9.07
C LEU A 40 -6.96 -9.95 -7.84
N ARG A 41 -8.29 -10.04 -7.97
CA ARG A 41 -9.16 -10.50 -6.88
C ARG A 41 -8.91 -11.97 -6.56
N THR A 42 -8.82 -12.82 -7.57
CA THR A 42 -8.53 -14.25 -7.42
C THR A 42 -7.21 -14.47 -6.70
N GLU A 43 -6.17 -13.74 -7.09
CA GLU A 43 -4.86 -13.84 -6.47
C GLU A 43 -4.84 -13.28 -5.03
N ALA A 44 -5.58 -12.20 -4.78
CA ALA A 44 -5.71 -11.66 -3.43
C ALA A 44 -6.45 -12.63 -2.48
N GLU A 45 -7.51 -13.29 -2.98
CA GLU A 45 -8.21 -14.35 -2.26
C GLU A 45 -7.28 -15.54 -1.97
N ARG A 46 -6.46 -15.96 -2.94
CA ARG A 46 -5.44 -17.00 -2.76
C ARG A 46 -4.43 -16.66 -1.66
N LEU A 47 -4.04 -15.39 -1.56
CA LEU A 47 -3.11 -14.89 -0.53
C LEU A 47 -3.80 -14.55 0.80
N GLY A 48 -5.12 -14.63 0.88
CA GLY A 48 -5.90 -14.32 2.08
C GLY A 48 -5.92 -12.84 2.45
N LEU A 49 -5.82 -11.93 1.46
CA LEU A 49 -5.78 -10.49 1.67
C LEU A 49 -6.74 -9.72 0.74
N PRO A 50 -7.18 -8.51 1.10
CA PRO A 50 -8.03 -7.69 0.23
C PRO A 50 -7.31 -7.31 -1.07
N TYR A 51 -8.00 -7.33 -2.21
CA TYR A 51 -7.38 -6.99 -3.51
C TYR A 51 -6.80 -5.58 -3.55
N GLN A 52 -7.38 -4.61 -2.81
CA GLN A 52 -6.82 -3.27 -2.70
C GLN A 52 -5.46 -3.27 -1.99
N THR A 53 -5.30 -4.12 -0.98
CA THR A 53 -4.04 -4.33 -0.27
C THR A 53 -3.01 -4.99 -1.19
N LEU A 54 -3.45 -5.95 -2.02
CA LEU A 54 -2.57 -6.56 -3.02
C LEU A 54 -2.03 -5.50 -3.99
N ILE A 55 -2.91 -4.69 -4.56
CA ILE A 55 -2.55 -3.61 -5.50
C ILE A 55 -1.55 -2.65 -4.83
N GLY A 56 -1.82 -2.21 -3.61
CA GLY A 56 -0.91 -1.34 -2.85
C GLY A 56 0.46 -1.99 -2.62
N SER A 57 0.51 -3.28 -2.29
CA SER A 57 1.78 -4.01 -2.11
C SER A 57 2.58 -4.14 -3.41
N ILE A 58 1.90 -4.36 -4.55
CA ILE A 58 2.54 -4.43 -5.86
C ILE A 58 3.17 -3.08 -6.19
N LEU A 59 2.43 -1.98 -6.04
CA LEU A 59 2.94 -0.63 -6.30
C LEU A 59 4.14 -0.30 -5.41
N HIS A 60 4.07 -0.63 -4.11
CA HIS A 60 5.19 -0.43 -3.19
C HIS A 60 6.44 -1.22 -3.63
N ARG A 61 6.29 -2.52 -3.91
CA ARG A 61 7.41 -3.38 -4.35
C ARG A 61 7.99 -2.96 -5.69
N TYR A 62 7.16 -2.45 -6.59
CA TYR A 62 7.60 -1.91 -7.86
C TYR A 62 8.46 -0.66 -7.67
N VAL A 63 8.01 0.30 -6.85
CA VAL A 63 8.78 1.52 -6.55
C VAL A 63 10.04 1.21 -5.73
N ALA A 64 10.01 0.21 -4.85
CA ALA A 64 11.16 -0.25 -4.08
C ALA A 64 12.19 -1.04 -4.91
N GLY A 65 11.88 -1.39 -6.16
CA GLY A 65 12.77 -2.18 -7.04
C GLY A 65 12.80 -3.68 -6.73
N GLU A 66 11.93 -4.17 -5.86
CA GLU A 66 11.83 -5.59 -5.51
C GLU A 66 11.05 -6.40 -6.57
N LEU A 67 10.20 -5.73 -7.34
CA LEU A 67 9.43 -6.35 -8.41
C LEU A 67 10.13 -6.16 -9.76
N VAL A 68 10.88 -7.18 -10.18
CA VAL A 68 11.56 -7.18 -11.48
C VAL A 68 10.66 -7.80 -12.54
N ASP A 69 10.46 -7.08 -13.64
CA ASP A 69 9.80 -7.64 -14.82
C ASP A 69 10.70 -8.71 -15.44
N ARG A 70 10.24 -9.96 -15.41
CA ARG A 70 10.94 -11.12 -15.97
C ARG A 70 11.14 -11.00 -17.48
N ASN A 71 10.30 -10.24 -18.17
CA ASN A 71 10.40 -10.00 -19.60
C ASN A 71 11.18 -8.74 -19.95
N SER A 72 11.67 -7.99 -18.95
CA SER A 72 12.49 -6.82 -19.21
C SER A 72 13.71 -7.21 -20.05
N PRO A 73 13.98 -6.49 -21.16
CA PRO A 73 15.17 -6.72 -21.98
C PRO A 73 16.47 -6.57 -21.16
N ASP A 74 16.45 -5.73 -20.13
CA ASP A 74 17.59 -5.50 -19.25
C ASP A 74 17.90 -6.72 -18.37
N LEU A 75 16.87 -7.44 -17.91
CA LEU A 75 17.06 -8.68 -17.14
C LEU A 75 17.59 -9.81 -18.01
N LYS A 76 17.08 -9.95 -19.24
CA LYS A 76 17.58 -10.96 -20.20
C LYS A 76 19.04 -10.71 -20.57
N LYS A 77 19.46 -9.45 -20.65
CA LYS A 77 20.85 -9.06 -20.85
C LYS A 77 21.71 -9.44 -19.64
N LEU A 78 21.29 -9.07 -18.43
CA LEU A 78 21.99 -9.43 -17.19
C LEU A 78 22.16 -10.95 -17.02
N LEU A 79 21.12 -11.73 -17.30
CA LEU A 79 21.16 -13.20 -17.16
C LEU A 79 22.03 -13.87 -18.24
N LYS A 80 22.13 -13.26 -19.42
CA LYS A 80 22.99 -13.75 -20.51
C LYS A 80 24.47 -13.46 -20.24
N ASP A 81 24.78 -12.35 -19.59
CA ASP A 81 26.16 -11.97 -19.24
C ASP A 81 26.72 -12.79 -18.05
N VAL A 82 25.85 -13.47 -17.30
CA VAL A 82 26.20 -14.34 -16.15
C VAL A 82 26.40 -15.81 -16.57
N SER A 83 26.02 -16.18 -17.80
CA SER A 83 26.08 -17.55 -18.31
C SER A 83 27.24 -17.80 -19.25
#